data_AF-A0A7W6G3J4-F1
#
_entry.id   AF-A0A7W6G3J4-F1
#
_cell.length_a   1.000
_cell.length_b   1.000
_cell.length_c   1.000
_cell.angle_alpha   90.00
_cell.angle_beta   90.00
_cell.angle_gamma   90.00
#
_symmetry.space_group_name_H-M   'P 1'
#
loop_
_entity.id
_entity.type
_entity.pdbx_description
1 polymer ?
#
loop_
_entity_poly.entity_id
_entity_poly.type
_entity_poly.pdbx_seq_one_letter_code
_entity_poly.pdbx_strand_id
1 'polypeptide(L)'
;MIDMSEPKGSMSVTADQLLSRTFTFRVAKNDTVISEDFVFHKNGFLIGYSHPNEMFWEMDGQCVNILDKDGGITCRLSLQPAKDGVIRLGGYFRDPASGYEQTSNFHILEENSSDSHTKIQSFDLFDTLVARRCHDPLEIFHIVERKAGVAGFADKRHRVEMSVFGHHPYGLDDIYTMMVADGFLTEKQANVLKWMELEEEWDHLFPIGDVVARVNADDIVISDMYLPFAFIERVLKEKCGLDNKLYLSNYGKHHKLIWPEILETYDLRSHFGDNIQADIISPSSFGIGVNFVTISKWDRTEEILHAIGLGPYAHAVRETRLHAFHPNIHIRHALNAQASVNIPLMILGTFWIRLLVEQQGADKILMAARDCNLWHEMVSSRHFAKAGIPHSEYVRISRSVCYIESAEYEAYFQGKLGRQNLLVDFVGTGRSLGTIVQRMGRGNAITPCVLMGEPKLANASEYRPETLVLKDFHEYRIFFEALNASLDGSAVLTVLDNHRLKVLQQDNEFSDLARMIISAMRETFGHVMAGLDRFDPPTTMPTLDNLKIAADAIAELIPAWGPKLAALQREQKNNLSLGNPLHAVKIA
;
A
#
# COMPACT_ATOMS: atom_id res chain seq x y z
N MET A 1 -52.36 6.02 30.90
CA MET A 1 -51.19 6.74 31.45
C MET A 1 -50.05 5.75 31.45
N ILE A 2 -49.23 5.81 30.41
CA ILE A 2 -48.04 4.96 30.25
C ILE A 2 -46.89 5.78 30.83
N ASP A 3 -46.18 5.17 31.76
CA ASP A 3 -45.10 5.75 32.54
C ASP A 3 -44.01 6.32 31.62
N MET A 4 -43.76 7.62 31.73
CA MET A 4 -42.66 8.33 31.06
C MET A 4 -41.45 8.40 31.99
N SER A 5 -40.99 7.24 32.47
CA SER A 5 -39.66 7.15 33.08
C SER A 5 -38.64 6.91 31.97
N GLU A 6 -37.70 7.86 31.81
CA GLU A 6 -36.53 7.73 30.94
C GLU A 6 -35.84 6.36 31.12
N PRO A 7 -35.36 5.72 30.05
CA PRO A 7 -34.64 4.46 30.18
C PRO A 7 -33.38 4.68 31.02
N LYS A 8 -33.35 4.07 32.21
CA LYS A 8 -32.16 3.99 33.05
C LYS A 8 -31.09 3.16 32.33
N GLY A 9 -30.04 3.85 31.89
CA GLY A 9 -28.78 3.29 31.39
C GLY A 9 -28.81 2.99 29.89
N SER A 10 -28.13 3.81 29.07
CA SER A 10 -27.83 3.40 27.70
C SER A 10 -26.89 2.19 27.76
N MET A 11 -27.42 0.99 27.55
CA MET A 11 -26.58 -0.18 27.33
C MET A 11 -25.78 0.04 26.05
N SER A 12 -24.47 0.23 26.17
CA SER A 12 -23.54 0.34 25.05
C SER A 12 -22.69 -0.92 24.98
N VAL A 13 -22.54 -1.49 23.78
CA VAL A 13 -21.58 -2.57 23.54
C VAL A 13 -20.18 -1.99 23.36
N THR A 14 -19.18 -2.65 23.93
CA THR A 14 -17.76 -2.26 23.81
C THR A 14 -17.03 -3.18 22.83
N ALA A 15 -15.92 -2.70 22.26
CA ALA A 15 -15.08 -3.52 21.38
C ALA A 15 -14.59 -4.80 22.07
N ASP A 16 -14.14 -4.71 23.33
CA ASP A 16 -13.65 -5.88 24.09
C ASP A 16 -14.72 -6.97 24.27
N GLN A 17 -15.99 -6.57 24.44
CA GLN A 17 -17.10 -7.51 24.47
C GLN A 17 -17.33 -8.20 23.13
N LEU A 18 -17.13 -7.50 22.00
CA LEU A 18 -17.26 -8.08 20.67
C LEU A 18 -16.11 -9.04 20.35
N LEU A 19 -14.89 -8.69 20.76
CA LEU A 19 -13.68 -9.47 20.51
C LEU A 19 -13.62 -10.79 21.30
N SER A 20 -14.40 -10.91 22.37
CA SER A 20 -14.38 -12.05 23.29
C SER A 20 -15.58 -12.99 23.13
N ARG A 21 -16.30 -12.93 22.00
CA ARG A 21 -17.55 -13.66 21.77
C ARG A 21 -17.66 -14.18 20.34
N THR A 22 -18.45 -15.24 20.19
CA THR A 22 -18.88 -15.77 18.89
C THR A 22 -20.33 -15.36 18.63
N PHE A 23 -20.64 -15.00 17.38
CA PHE A 23 -21.97 -14.57 16.97
C PHE A 23 -22.52 -15.47 15.86
N THR A 24 -23.83 -15.71 15.92
CA THR A 24 -24.58 -16.19 14.76
C THR A 24 -25.02 -15.00 13.93
N PHE A 25 -24.58 -14.94 12.68
CA PHE A 25 -24.97 -13.96 11.69
C PHE A 25 -26.14 -14.47 10.85
N ARG A 26 -27.25 -13.73 10.81
CA ARG A 26 -28.47 -14.14 10.09
C ARG A 26 -29.23 -12.99 9.43
N VAL A 27 -30.07 -13.33 8.45
CA VAL A 27 -31.06 -12.45 7.84
C VAL A 27 -32.43 -12.70 8.45
N ALA A 28 -32.98 -11.71 9.16
CA ALA A 28 -34.21 -11.85 9.95
C ALA A 28 -35.46 -12.19 9.11
N LYS A 29 -35.56 -11.65 7.89
CA LYS A 29 -36.74 -11.79 7.03
C LYS A 29 -37.12 -13.25 6.77
N ASN A 30 -36.14 -14.12 6.62
CA ASN A 30 -36.31 -15.54 6.29
C ASN A 30 -35.63 -16.47 7.32
N ASP A 31 -35.18 -15.92 8.45
CA ASP A 31 -34.34 -16.58 9.46
C ASP A 31 -33.15 -17.38 8.87
N THR A 32 -32.55 -16.85 7.81
CA THR A 32 -31.45 -17.52 7.10
C THR A 32 -30.14 -17.28 7.83
N VAL A 33 -29.52 -18.34 8.34
CA VAL A 33 -28.19 -18.29 8.96
C VAL A 33 -27.12 -18.15 7.88
N ILE A 34 -26.30 -17.12 8.00
CA ILE A 34 -25.16 -16.83 7.12
C ILE A 34 -23.89 -17.49 7.68
N SER A 35 -23.65 -17.36 8.99
CA SER A 35 -22.53 -17.98 9.69
C SER A 35 -22.88 -18.19 11.17
N GLU A 36 -22.42 -19.29 11.76
CA GLU A 36 -22.50 -19.55 13.20
C GLU A 36 -21.19 -19.25 13.94
N ASP A 37 -20.14 -18.92 13.19
CA ASP A 37 -18.77 -18.75 13.68
C ASP A 37 -18.27 -17.31 13.51
N PHE A 38 -19.18 -16.33 13.44
CA PHE A 38 -18.82 -14.95 13.17
C PHE A 38 -18.06 -14.35 14.36
N VAL A 39 -16.82 -13.93 14.13
CA VAL A 39 -15.91 -13.39 15.16
C VAL A 39 -15.30 -12.08 14.69
N PHE A 40 -15.19 -11.13 15.62
CA PHE A 40 -14.53 -9.84 15.41
C PHE A 40 -13.05 -9.93 15.71
N HIS A 41 -12.21 -9.35 14.86
CA HIS A 41 -10.76 -9.26 15.08
C HIS A 41 -10.34 -7.84 15.48
N LYS A 42 -9.37 -7.70 16.40
CA LYS A 42 -8.88 -6.42 16.95
C LYS A 42 -8.43 -5.41 15.89
N ASN A 43 -7.92 -5.90 14.76
CA ASN A 43 -7.44 -5.08 13.64
C ASN A 43 -8.51 -4.84 12.55
N GLY A 44 -9.80 -4.95 12.92
CA GLY A 44 -10.92 -4.62 12.06
C GLY A 44 -11.31 -5.71 11.05
N PHE A 45 -10.73 -6.91 11.12
CA PHE A 45 -11.11 -8.03 10.25
C PHE A 45 -12.32 -8.80 10.82
N LEU A 46 -13.05 -9.48 9.93
CA LEU A 46 -14.08 -10.45 10.28
C LEU A 46 -13.56 -11.87 10.05
N ILE A 47 -13.89 -12.79 10.96
CA ILE A 47 -13.42 -14.19 10.96
C ILE A 47 -14.63 -15.12 11.03
N GLY A 48 -14.51 -16.33 10.47
CA GLY A 48 -15.57 -17.36 10.41
C GLY A 48 -16.66 -17.04 9.39
N TYR A 49 -16.47 -15.98 8.61
CA TYR A 49 -17.27 -15.59 7.46
C TYR A 49 -16.40 -14.78 6.50
N SER A 50 -16.58 -14.97 5.20
CA SER A 50 -15.86 -14.22 4.17
C SER A 50 -16.80 -13.91 3.02
N HIS A 51 -17.15 -12.64 2.86
CA HIS A 51 -17.96 -12.17 1.75
C HIS A 51 -17.59 -10.72 1.41
N PRO A 52 -17.57 -10.32 0.13
CA PRO A 52 -17.14 -8.98 -0.27
C PRO A 52 -17.92 -7.83 0.38
N ASN A 53 -19.17 -8.07 0.81
CA ASN A 53 -20.00 -7.05 1.46
C ASN A 53 -19.75 -6.94 2.98
N GLU A 54 -19.03 -7.88 3.59
CA GLU A 54 -18.76 -7.93 5.02
C GLU A 54 -17.34 -8.44 5.24
N MET A 55 -16.38 -7.54 5.09
CA MET A 55 -14.95 -7.83 5.19
C MET A 55 -14.33 -7.24 6.45
N PHE A 56 -14.81 -6.06 6.86
CA PHE A 56 -14.25 -5.31 7.97
C PHE A 56 -15.32 -4.82 8.94
N TRP A 57 -14.87 -4.35 10.10
CA TRP A 57 -15.73 -3.72 11.08
C TRP A 57 -15.03 -2.58 11.81
N GLU A 58 -15.83 -1.69 12.36
CA GLU A 58 -15.39 -0.61 13.25
C GLU A 58 -16.49 -0.23 14.24
N MET A 59 -16.09 0.46 15.31
CA MET A 59 -17.01 1.12 16.24
C MET A 59 -17.26 2.57 15.79
N ASP A 60 -18.52 2.96 15.69
CA ASP A 60 -18.93 4.35 15.48
C ASP A 60 -19.91 4.78 16.59
N GLY A 61 -19.34 5.38 17.63
CA GLY A 61 -20.07 5.70 18.87
C GLY A 61 -20.60 4.44 19.54
N GLN A 62 -21.92 4.29 19.59
CA GLN A 62 -22.61 3.12 20.16
C GLN A 62 -23.04 2.09 19.10
N CYS A 63 -22.70 2.34 17.83
CA CYS A 63 -23.02 1.44 16.72
C CYS A 63 -21.79 0.64 16.29
N VAL A 64 -22.03 -0.53 15.70
CA VAL A 64 -21.02 -1.34 15.01
C VAL A 64 -21.26 -1.21 13.51
N ASN A 65 -20.28 -0.72 12.76
CA ASN A 65 -20.35 -0.70 11.31
C ASN A 65 -19.73 -2.00 10.78
N ILE A 66 -20.45 -2.68 9.89
CA ILE A 66 -19.92 -3.71 9.01
C ILE A 66 -19.64 -3.06 7.66
N LEU A 67 -18.44 -3.32 7.13
CA LEU A 67 -17.87 -2.67 5.98
C LEU A 67 -17.58 -3.69 4.88
N ASP A 68 -17.82 -3.32 3.63
CA ASP A 68 -17.42 -4.10 2.46
C ASP A 68 -15.91 -4.00 2.16
N LYS A 69 -15.48 -4.69 1.10
CA LYS A 69 -14.11 -4.69 0.58
C LYS A 69 -13.56 -3.31 0.17
N ASP A 70 -14.43 -2.33 -0.07
CA ASP A 70 -14.09 -0.98 -0.51
C ASP A 70 -14.22 0.04 0.66
N GLY A 71 -14.59 -0.43 1.85
CA GLY A 71 -14.77 0.37 3.06
C GLY A 71 -16.14 1.06 3.16
N GLY A 72 -17.10 0.69 2.32
CA GLY A 72 -18.46 1.18 2.41
C GLY A 72 -19.25 0.49 3.51
N ILE A 73 -20.09 1.24 4.24
CA ILE A 73 -20.91 0.69 5.33
C ILE A 73 -22.09 -0.09 4.73
N THR A 74 -22.03 -1.41 4.83
CA THR A 74 -23.10 -2.32 4.38
C THR A 74 -24.11 -2.61 5.48
N CYS A 75 -23.72 -2.48 6.74
CA CYS A 75 -24.67 -2.54 7.84
C CYS A 75 -24.21 -1.67 9.01
N ARG A 76 -25.12 -0.81 9.50
CA ARG A 76 -24.93 -0.10 10.77
C ARG A 76 -25.77 -0.79 11.82
N LEU A 77 -25.11 -1.54 12.69
CA LEU A 77 -25.74 -2.37 13.70
C LEU A 77 -25.85 -1.60 15.03
N SER A 78 -27.00 -1.74 15.67
CA SER A 78 -27.30 -1.17 16.99
C SER A 78 -27.79 -2.26 17.94
N LEU A 79 -27.60 -2.05 19.24
CA LEU A 79 -28.05 -3.00 20.27
C LEU A 79 -29.56 -3.22 20.18
N GLN A 80 -29.96 -4.48 20.21
CA GLN A 80 -31.35 -4.92 20.15
C GLN A 80 -31.77 -5.54 21.50
N PRO A 81 -33.07 -5.55 21.82
CA PRO A 81 -33.58 -6.31 22.96
C PRO A 81 -33.22 -7.79 22.86
N ALA A 82 -32.64 -8.33 23.93
CA ALA A 82 -32.22 -9.73 24.06
C ALA A 82 -32.49 -10.23 25.49
N LYS A 83 -32.25 -11.52 25.72
CA LYS A 83 -32.23 -12.08 27.09
C LYS A 83 -31.09 -11.43 27.89
N ASP A 84 -31.26 -11.32 29.20
CA ASP A 84 -30.23 -10.75 30.08
C ASP A 84 -28.86 -11.39 29.84
N GLY A 85 -27.86 -10.54 29.57
CA GLY A 85 -26.47 -10.96 29.38
C GLY A 85 -26.08 -11.42 27.98
N VAL A 86 -27.03 -11.53 27.03
CA VAL A 86 -26.75 -11.92 25.64
C VAL A 86 -26.66 -10.67 24.76
N ILE A 87 -25.57 -10.54 24.01
CA ILE A 87 -25.44 -9.44 23.04
C ILE A 87 -26.22 -9.77 21.77
N ARG A 88 -27.12 -8.86 21.39
CA ARG A 88 -27.80 -8.91 20.09
C ARG A 88 -27.68 -7.57 19.39
N LEU A 89 -27.19 -7.58 18.16
CA LEU A 89 -27.05 -6.41 17.31
C LEU A 89 -27.92 -6.57 16.07
N GLY A 90 -28.46 -5.46 15.57
CA GLY A 90 -29.34 -5.48 14.41
C GLY A 90 -29.28 -4.20 13.59
N GLY A 91 -29.46 -4.34 12.28
CA GLY A 91 -29.43 -3.23 11.33
C GLY A 91 -29.88 -3.67 9.93
N TYR A 92 -30.28 -2.70 9.11
CA TYR A 92 -30.63 -2.98 7.72
C TYR A 92 -29.38 -3.09 6.85
N PHE A 93 -29.37 -4.07 5.96
CA PHE A 93 -28.36 -4.21 4.92
C PHE A 93 -28.52 -3.11 3.88
N ARG A 94 -27.40 -2.49 3.49
CA ARG A 94 -27.26 -1.50 2.44
C ARG A 94 -26.51 -2.13 1.28
N ASP A 95 -27.13 -2.16 0.11
CA ASP A 95 -26.60 -2.87 -1.06
C ASP A 95 -25.55 -2.02 -1.79
N PRO A 96 -24.26 -2.43 -1.83
CA PRO A 96 -23.24 -1.71 -2.58
C PRO A 96 -23.57 -1.57 -4.07
N ALA A 97 -24.25 -2.55 -4.67
CA ALA A 97 -24.62 -2.51 -6.09
C ALA A 97 -25.68 -1.44 -6.40
N SER A 98 -26.43 -1.02 -5.39
CA SER A 98 -27.47 0.01 -5.46
C SER A 98 -27.02 1.33 -4.82
N GLY A 99 -25.71 1.60 -4.76
CA GLY A 99 -25.19 2.83 -4.18
C GLY A 99 -25.41 2.93 -2.66
N TYR A 100 -25.40 1.80 -1.95
CA TYR A 100 -25.66 1.67 -0.51
C TYR A 100 -27.08 2.08 -0.10
N GLU A 101 -28.04 1.93 -1.01
CA GLU A 101 -29.46 2.03 -0.68
C GLU A 101 -29.86 0.95 0.33
N GLN A 102 -30.68 1.35 1.30
CA GLN A 102 -31.17 0.45 2.34
C GLN A 102 -32.15 -0.56 1.74
N THR A 103 -31.91 -1.84 2.01
CA THR A 103 -32.77 -2.94 1.56
C THR A 103 -33.79 -3.36 2.63
N SER A 104 -34.72 -4.26 2.25
CA SER A 104 -35.63 -4.90 3.21
C SER A 104 -34.96 -5.96 4.10
N ASN A 105 -33.70 -6.30 3.84
CA ASN A 105 -32.99 -7.33 4.59
C ASN A 105 -32.48 -6.73 5.90
N PHE A 106 -32.98 -7.26 7.02
CA PHE A 106 -32.52 -6.89 8.36
C PHE A 106 -31.55 -7.96 8.85
N HIS A 107 -30.30 -7.55 9.08
CA HIS A 107 -29.21 -8.39 9.56
C HIS A 107 -29.20 -8.40 11.08
N ILE A 108 -28.95 -9.58 11.66
CA ILE A 108 -28.85 -9.78 13.11
C ILE A 108 -27.55 -10.53 13.40
N LEU A 109 -26.78 -10.00 14.36
CA LEU A 109 -25.73 -10.73 15.05
C LEU A 109 -26.24 -11.05 16.46
N GLU A 110 -26.33 -12.32 16.80
CA GLU A 110 -26.73 -12.76 18.14
C GLU A 110 -25.61 -13.61 18.73
N GLU A 111 -25.15 -13.24 19.92
CA GLU A 111 -24.16 -14.02 20.67
C GLU A 111 -24.67 -15.44 20.84
N ASN A 112 -23.80 -16.41 20.55
CA ASN A 112 -24.10 -17.83 20.69
C ASN A 112 -23.14 -18.50 21.68
N SER A 113 -23.38 -19.78 21.94
CA SER A 113 -22.56 -20.58 22.88
C SER A 113 -21.32 -21.19 22.25
N SER A 114 -21.01 -20.90 20.98
CA SER A 114 -19.82 -21.42 20.31
C SER A 114 -18.57 -20.76 20.89
N ASP A 115 -17.53 -21.56 21.08
CA ASP A 115 -16.20 -21.13 21.47
C ASP A 115 -15.32 -20.79 20.26
N SER A 116 -15.91 -20.59 19.08
CA SER A 116 -15.15 -20.26 17.86
C SER A 116 -14.16 -19.12 18.09
N HIS A 117 -14.50 -18.07 18.86
CA HIS A 117 -13.59 -16.98 19.22
C HIS A 117 -12.32 -17.39 19.99
N THR A 118 -12.30 -18.54 20.68
CA THR A 118 -11.11 -19.08 21.37
C THR A 118 -10.28 -20.01 20.50
N LYS A 119 -10.81 -20.48 19.36
CA LYS A 119 -10.04 -21.26 18.39
C LYS A 119 -8.91 -20.43 17.81
N ILE A 120 -7.78 -21.08 17.56
CA ILE A 120 -6.60 -20.41 17.01
C ILE A 120 -6.50 -20.61 15.50
N GLN A 121 -5.61 -19.84 14.88
CA GLN A 121 -5.24 -19.97 13.48
C GLN A 121 -3.80 -20.45 13.37
N SER A 122 -3.46 -21.02 12.22
CA SER A 122 -2.08 -21.32 11.87
C SER A 122 -1.67 -20.57 10.61
N PHE A 123 -0.39 -20.19 10.53
CA PHE A 123 0.15 -19.41 9.41
C PHE A 123 1.42 -20.07 8.88
N ASP A 124 1.56 -20.17 7.56
CA ASP A 124 2.87 -20.31 6.94
C ASP A 124 3.71 -19.04 7.15
N LEU A 125 5.04 -19.17 6.99
CA LEU A 125 5.97 -18.08 7.15
C LEU A 125 6.33 -17.40 5.83
N PHE A 126 6.88 -18.13 4.85
CA PHE A 126 7.49 -17.52 3.66
C PHE A 126 6.46 -17.24 2.59
N ASP A 127 6.53 -16.06 1.97
CA ASP A 127 5.53 -15.55 1.03
C ASP A 127 4.09 -15.48 1.61
N THR A 128 3.98 -15.63 2.94
CA THR A 128 2.76 -15.54 3.75
C THR A 128 2.88 -14.46 4.83
N LEU A 129 3.78 -14.61 5.81
CA LEU A 129 4.06 -13.62 6.86
C LEU A 129 5.28 -12.75 6.54
N VAL A 130 6.27 -13.29 5.81
CA VAL A 130 7.45 -12.57 5.34
C VAL A 130 7.59 -12.71 3.83
N ALA A 131 8.09 -11.67 3.18
CA ALA A 131 8.48 -11.68 1.78
C ALA A 131 9.97 -11.37 1.64
N ARG A 132 10.52 -11.72 0.48
CA ARG A 132 11.87 -11.33 0.07
C ARG A 132 11.86 -10.07 -0.78
N ARG A 133 12.97 -9.29 -0.72
CA ARG A 133 13.24 -8.11 -1.58
C ARG A 133 13.55 -8.48 -3.02
N CYS A 134 13.79 -9.75 -3.31
CA CYS A 134 13.74 -10.33 -4.63
C CYS A 134 12.42 -11.09 -4.82
N HIS A 135 11.97 -11.22 -6.07
CA HIS A 135 10.81 -12.07 -6.36
C HIS A 135 11.19 -13.53 -6.48
N ASP A 136 12.32 -13.82 -7.14
CA ASP A 136 12.86 -15.16 -7.24
C ASP A 136 13.74 -15.45 -6.00
N PRO A 137 13.40 -16.46 -5.17
CA PRO A 137 14.23 -16.84 -4.03
C PRO A 137 15.65 -17.29 -4.44
N LEU A 138 15.87 -17.76 -5.68
CA LEU A 138 17.20 -18.15 -6.16
C LEU A 138 18.17 -16.97 -6.26
N GLU A 139 17.65 -15.73 -6.32
CA GLU A 139 18.50 -14.53 -6.35
C GLU A 139 19.40 -14.41 -5.11
N ILE A 140 18.96 -14.93 -3.95
CA ILE A 140 19.80 -14.98 -2.74
C ILE A 140 21.09 -15.76 -3.01
N PHE A 141 21.00 -16.91 -3.68
CA PHE A 141 22.16 -17.72 -4.00
C PHE A 141 23.06 -17.02 -5.02
N HIS A 142 22.48 -16.32 -6.00
CA HIS A 142 23.25 -15.53 -6.96
C HIS A 142 23.97 -14.34 -6.30
N ILE A 143 23.37 -13.70 -5.30
CA ILE A 143 24.02 -12.65 -4.51
C ILE A 143 25.23 -13.21 -3.76
N VAL A 144 25.05 -14.35 -3.07
CA VAL A 144 26.15 -15.03 -2.36
C VAL A 144 27.28 -15.40 -3.32
N GLU A 145 26.95 -15.98 -4.48
CA GLU A 145 27.92 -16.32 -5.52
C GLU A 145 28.75 -15.11 -5.96
N ARG A 146 28.09 -13.99 -6.28
CA ARG A 146 28.77 -12.75 -6.72
C ARG A 146 29.64 -12.17 -5.61
N LYS A 147 29.16 -12.13 -4.37
CA LYS A 147 29.89 -11.59 -3.22
C LYS A 147 31.08 -12.46 -2.81
N ALA A 148 30.93 -13.78 -2.87
CA ALA A 148 31.97 -14.73 -2.48
C ALA A 148 32.99 -15.01 -3.59
N GLY A 149 32.65 -14.73 -4.85
CA GLY A 149 33.50 -15.04 -6.01
C GLY A 149 33.64 -16.54 -6.28
N VAL A 150 32.63 -17.34 -5.91
CA VAL A 150 32.62 -18.80 -6.08
C VAL A 150 31.74 -19.17 -7.26
N ALA A 151 32.33 -19.22 -8.45
CA ALA A 151 31.61 -19.47 -9.70
C ALA A 151 30.84 -20.81 -9.68
N GLY A 152 29.60 -20.79 -10.17
CA GLY A 152 28.68 -21.92 -10.21
C GLY A 152 28.04 -22.26 -8.86
N PHE A 153 28.23 -21.43 -7.82
CA PHE A 153 27.69 -21.70 -6.49
C PHE A 153 26.17 -21.79 -6.50
N ALA A 154 25.46 -20.81 -7.09
CA ALA A 154 24.00 -20.79 -7.04
C ALA A 154 23.38 -22.04 -7.68
N ASP A 155 23.85 -22.39 -8.88
CA ASP A 155 23.38 -23.57 -9.63
C ASP A 155 23.69 -24.88 -8.89
N LYS A 156 24.87 -25.00 -8.26
CA LYS A 156 25.22 -26.21 -7.51
C LYS A 156 24.38 -26.29 -6.22
N ARG A 157 24.26 -25.19 -5.48
CA ARG A 157 23.48 -25.09 -4.25
C ARG A 157 22.02 -25.46 -4.46
N HIS A 158 21.39 -24.96 -5.52
CA HIS A 158 20.00 -25.29 -5.86
C HIS A 158 19.84 -26.77 -6.27
N ARG A 159 20.74 -27.30 -7.12
CA ARG A 159 20.68 -28.70 -7.56
C ARG A 159 20.85 -29.70 -6.42
N VAL A 160 21.72 -29.42 -5.45
CA VAL A 160 21.92 -30.31 -4.29
C VAL A 160 20.64 -30.37 -3.46
N GLU A 161 20.00 -29.24 -3.17
CA GLU A 161 18.72 -29.23 -2.45
C GLU A 161 17.65 -30.03 -3.20
N MET A 162 17.50 -29.81 -4.51
CA MET A 162 16.52 -30.55 -5.32
C MET A 162 16.79 -32.06 -5.37
N SER A 163 18.05 -32.49 -5.14
CA SER A 163 18.37 -33.92 -5.10
C SER A 163 17.94 -34.64 -3.82
N VAL A 164 17.67 -33.89 -2.74
CA VAL A 164 17.21 -34.44 -1.44
C VAL A 164 15.78 -34.01 -1.08
N PHE A 165 15.24 -33.01 -1.75
CA PHE A 165 13.89 -32.50 -1.54
C PHE A 165 12.84 -33.62 -1.64
N GLY A 166 12.03 -33.78 -0.58
CA GLY A 166 10.96 -34.78 -0.53
C GLY A 166 11.39 -36.24 -0.32
N HIS A 167 12.69 -36.52 -0.11
CA HIS A 167 13.18 -37.89 0.09
C HIS A 167 13.38 -38.26 1.58
N HIS A 168 13.90 -37.35 2.40
CA HIS A 168 14.12 -37.54 3.85
C HIS A 168 14.26 -36.18 4.55
N PRO A 169 14.21 -36.11 5.91
CA PRO A 169 14.52 -34.88 6.64
C PRO A 169 15.93 -34.41 6.31
N TYR A 170 16.09 -33.12 6.02
CA TYR A 170 17.37 -32.49 5.75
C TYR A 170 17.29 -31.02 6.17
N GLY A 171 18.43 -30.46 6.55
CA GLY A 171 18.59 -29.04 6.82
C GLY A 171 19.74 -28.44 6.02
N LEU A 172 19.98 -27.15 6.25
CA LEU A 172 21.04 -26.39 5.59
C LEU A 172 22.42 -27.06 5.71
N ASP A 173 22.75 -27.63 6.88
CA ASP A 173 24.03 -28.32 7.10
C ASP A 173 24.21 -29.54 6.19
N ASP A 174 23.15 -30.28 5.90
CA ASP A 174 23.21 -31.45 5.01
C ASP A 174 23.53 -31.02 3.58
N ILE A 175 22.91 -29.94 3.11
CA ILE A 175 23.14 -29.37 1.77
C ILE A 175 24.61 -29.00 1.59
N TYR A 176 25.18 -28.28 2.57
CA TYR A 176 26.59 -27.90 2.54
C TYR A 176 27.53 -29.11 2.68
N THR A 177 27.19 -30.09 3.51
CA THR A 177 27.96 -31.34 3.66
C THR A 177 28.01 -32.11 2.34
N MET A 178 26.90 -32.18 1.59
CA MET A 178 26.86 -32.81 0.27
C MET A 178 27.73 -32.06 -0.75
N MET A 179 27.73 -30.72 -0.73
CA MET A 179 28.62 -29.94 -1.61
C MET A 179 30.11 -30.15 -1.29
N VAL A 180 30.46 -30.39 -0.02
CA VAL A 180 31.83 -30.76 0.39
C VAL A 180 32.18 -32.18 -0.04
N ALA A 181 31.27 -33.14 0.18
CA ALA A 181 31.47 -34.54 -0.19
C ALA A 181 31.68 -34.73 -1.70
N ASP A 182 30.99 -33.93 -2.52
CA ASP A 182 31.14 -33.88 -3.98
C ASP A 182 32.41 -33.16 -4.45
N GLY A 183 33.22 -32.61 -3.54
CA GLY A 183 34.45 -31.88 -3.83
C GLY A 183 34.23 -30.49 -4.46
N PHE A 184 33.00 -29.97 -4.46
CA PHE A 184 32.71 -28.62 -4.98
C PHE A 184 33.20 -27.53 -4.03
N LEU A 185 33.07 -27.75 -2.71
CA LEU A 185 33.55 -26.84 -1.67
C LEU A 185 34.57 -27.52 -0.76
N THR A 186 35.51 -26.74 -0.24
CA THR A 186 36.23 -27.10 0.99
C THR A 186 35.34 -26.87 2.21
N GLU A 187 35.62 -27.54 3.34
CA GLU A 187 34.91 -27.29 4.60
C GLU A 187 34.93 -25.80 5.02
N LYS A 188 36.08 -25.14 4.80
CA LYS A 188 36.22 -23.71 5.08
C LYS A 188 35.29 -22.86 4.21
N GLN A 189 35.22 -23.13 2.90
CA GLN A 189 34.30 -22.43 2.01
C GLN A 189 32.85 -22.70 2.39
N ALA A 190 32.49 -23.94 2.72
CA ALA A 190 31.14 -24.30 3.13
C ALA A 190 30.69 -23.50 4.37
N ASN A 191 31.55 -23.37 5.39
CA ASN A 191 31.23 -22.58 6.58
C ASN A 191 31.02 -21.09 6.27
N VAL A 192 31.86 -20.50 5.40
CA VAL A 192 31.74 -19.09 5.01
C VAL A 192 30.47 -18.86 4.19
N LEU A 193 30.26 -19.66 3.15
CA LEU A 193 29.11 -19.52 2.25
C LEU A 193 27.77 -19.77 2.96
N LYS A 194 27.71 -20.73 3.88
CA LYS A 194 26.53 -20.97 4.72
C LYS A 194 26.18 -19.76 5.57
N TRP A 195 27.18 -19.10 6.16
CA TRP A 195 26.96 -17.89 6.93
C TRP A 195 26.51 -16.73 6.04
N MET A 196 27.12 -16.58 4.86
CA MET A 196 26.68 -15.58 3.87
C MET A 196 25.25 -15.84 3.38
N GLU A 197 24.86 -17.08 3.11
CA GLU A 197 23.48 -17.42 2.70
C GLU A 197 22.46 -16.99 3.76
N LEU A 198 22.74 -17.25 5.05
CA LEU A 198 21.88 -16.81 6.15
C LEU A 198 21.86 -15.27 6.29
N GLU A 199 22.99 -14.61 6.11
CA GLU A 199 23.08 -13.14 6.17
C GLU A 199 22.30 -12.49 5.01
N GLU A 200 22.48 -12.97 3.78
CA GLU A 200 21.73 -12.46 2.62
C GLU A 200 20.24 -12.75 2.76
N GLU A 201 19.86 -13.95 3.20
CA GLU A 201 18.45 -14.27 3.47
C GLU A 201 17.87 -13.27 4.49
N TRP A 202 18.56 -13.03 5.60
CA TRP A 202 18.15 -12.07 6.61
C TRP A 202 17.96 -10.65 6.06
N ASP A 203 18.93 -10.17 5.28
CA ASP A 203 18.94 -8.82 4.73
C ASP A 203 17.89 -8.61 3.64
N HIS A 204 17.34 -9.68 3.08
CA HIS A 204 16.29 -9.60 2.06
C HIS A 204 14.89 -9.84 2.62
N LEU A 205 14.74 -10.32 3.85
CA LEU A 205 13.43 -10.53 4.47
C LEU A 205 12.82 -9.25 5.05
N PHE A 206 11.51 -9.11 4.86
CA PHE A 206 10.64 -8.09 5.46
C PHE A 206 9.22 -8.62 5.67
N PRO A 207 8.43 -8.05 6.61
CA PRO A 207 7.09 -8.55 6.92
C PRO A 207 6.06 -8.20 5.84
N ILE A 208 5.08 -9.08 5.67
CA ILE A 208 3.84 -8.79 4.95
C ILE A 208 2.83 -8.27 5.99
N GLY A 209 2.75 -6.95 6.12
CA GLY A 209 2.03 -6.26 7.19
C GLY A 209 0.56 -6.67 7.32
N ASP A 210 -0.17 -6.86 6.20
CA ASP A 210 -1.60 -7.26 6.26
C ASP A 210 -1.79 -8.64 6.87
N VAL A 211 -0.93 -9.61 6.55
CA VAL A 211 -1.05 -10.98 7.07
C VAL A 211 -0.54 -11.05 8.51
N VAL A 212 0.59 -10.40 8.81
CA VAL A 212 1.10 -10.26 10.19
C VAL A 212 0.04 -9.65 11.11
N ALA A 213 -0.71 -8.65 10.64
CA ALA A 213 -1.77 -8.03 11.42
C ALA A 213 -2.99 -8.94 11.69
N ARG A 214 -3.07 -10.14 11.09
CA ARG A 214 -4.12 -11.13 11.36
C ARG A 214 -3.74 -12.14 12.44
N VAL A 215 -2.47 -12.13 12.85
CA VAL A 215 -1.93 -13.06 13.84
C VAL A 215 -2.31 -12.60 15.26
N ASN A 216 -2.95 -13.48 16.01
CA ASN A 216 -3.20 -13.31 17.44
C ASN A 216 -2.05 -13.90 18.26
N ALA A 217 -1.94 -13.52 19.54
CA ALA A 217 -0.83 -13.95 20.39
C ALA A 217 -0.73 -15.48 20.53
N ASP A 218 -1.87 -16.17 20.58
CA ASP A 218 -1.95 -17.62 20.77
C ASP A 218 -2.00 -18.41 19.46
N ASP A 219 -2.00 -17.74 18.30
CA ASP A 219 -1.90 -18.39 17.00
C ASP A 219 -0.52 -19.06 16.83
N ILE A 220 -0.41 -20.01 15.89
CA ILE A 220 0.83 -20.75 15.65
C ILE A 220 1.38 -20.52 14.24
N VAL A 221 2.68 -20.70 14.07
CA VAL A 221 3.36 -20.63 12.77
C VAL A 221 3.88 -22.01 12.40
N ILE A 222 3.57 -22.46 11.17
CA ILE A 222 3.96 -23.77 10.64
C ILE A 222 4.65 -23.57 9.30
N SER A 223 5.96 -23.80 9.26
CA SER A 223 6.77 -23.61 8.05
C SER A 223 7.53 -24.88 7.66
N ASP A 224 7.50 -25.19 6.35
CA ASP A 224 8.35 -26.20 5.74
C ASP A 224 9.58 -25.51 5.14
N MET A 225 10.70 -25.47 5.88
CA MET A 225 11.93 -24.78 5.48
C MET A 225 13.19 -25.52 5.94
N TYR A 226 14.23 -25.52 5.09
CA TYR A 226 15.54 -26.15 5.38
C TYR A 226 16.44 -25.31 6.30
N LEU A 227 16.06 -24.07 6.58
CA LEU A 227 16.86 -23.12 7.37
C LEU A 227 16.84 -23.49 8.87
N PRO A 228 17.89 -23.14 9.64
CA PRO A 228 17.96 -23.50 11.06
C PRO A 228 16.81 -22.90 11.90
N PHE A 229 16.32 -23.66 12.88
CA PHE A 229 15.25 -23.21 13.78
C PHE A 229 15.53 -21.85 14.42
N ALA A 230 16.72 -21.65 14.97
CA ALA A 230 17.11 -20.39 15.61
C ALA A 230 17.09 -19.20 14.64
N PHE A 231 17.34 -19.43 13.35
CA PHE A 231 17.24 -18.38 12.32
C PHE A 231 15.77 -18.02 12.07
N ILE A 232 14.91 -19.03 11.90
CA ILE A 232 13.48 -18.82 11.63
C ILE A 232 12.75 -18.19 12.81
N GLU A 233 13.05 -18.63 14.04
CA GLU A 233 12.53 -18.01 15.26
C GLU A 233 12.94 -16.53 15.35
N ARG A 234 14.19 -16.22 15.01
CA ARG A 234 14.67 -14.83 14.94
C ARG A 234 13.93 -14.02 13.87
N VAL A 235 13.69 -14.59 12.68
CA VAL A 235 12.90 -13.93 11.62
C VAL A 235 11.50 -13.59 12.13
N LEU A 236 10.81 -14.55 12.74
CA LEU A 236 9.46 -14.34 13.27
C LEU A 236 9.44 -13.19 14.30
N LYS A 237 10.41 -13.17 15.21
CA LYS A 237 10.48 -12.16 16.27
C LYS A 237 10.87 -10.78 15.79
N GLU A 238 11.96 -10.67 15.04
CA GLU A 238 12.56 -9.37 14.71
C GLU A 238 12.03 -8.78 13.39
N LYS A 239 11.60 -9.61 12.43
CA LYS A 239 11.03 -9.12 11.17
C LYS A 239 9.52 -8.97 11.24
N CYS A 240 8.81 -9.93 11.85
CA CYS A 240 7.35 -9.86 11.97
C CYS A 240 6.87 -9.20 13.27
N GLY A 241 7.72 -9.12 14.31
CA GLY A 241 7.28 -8.65 15.62
C GLY A 241 6.39 -9.66 16.35
N LEU A 242 6.60 -10.97 16.10
CA LEU A 242 5.75 -12.05 16.60
C LEU A 242 6.55 -13.00 17.50
N ASP A 243 6.02 -13.36 18.66
CA ASP A 243 6.58 -14.37 19.59
C ASP A 243 5.79 -15.70 19.56
N ASN A 244 5.01 -15.92 18.49
CA ASN A 244 4.14 -17.09 18.32
C ASN A 244 4.91 -18.41 18.29
N LYS A 245 4.24 -19.50 18.69
CA LYS A 245 4.84 -20.84 18.69
C LYS A 245 5.16 -21.27 17.25
N LEU A 246 6.42 -21.61 17.01
CA LEU A 246 6.93 -22.09 15.72
C LEU A 246 7.00 -23.63 15.66
N TYR A 247 6.40 -24.19 14.63
CA TYR A 247 6.58 -25.56 14.17
C TYR A 247 7.36 -25.53 12.85
N LEU A 248 8.59 -26.03 12.88
CA LEU A 248 9.48 -26.07 11.73
C LEU A 248 9.68 -27.51 11.28
N SER A 249 9.41 -27.76 10.02
CA SER A 249 9.75 -29.00 9.34
C SER A 249 10.34 -28.67 7.96
N ASN A 250 10.63 -29.64 7.10
CA ASN A 250 11.09 -29.40 5.73
C ASN A 250 10.18 -29.99 4.64
N TYR A 251 9.18 -30.80 5.00
CA TYR A 251 8.13 -31.31 4.08
C TYR A 251 6.87 -31.82 4.82
N GLY A 252 6.72 -31.51 6.10
CA GLY A 252 5.66 -32.03 6.96
C GLY A 252 4.27 -31.60 6.50
N LYS A 253 4.11 -30.36 6.02
CA LYS A 253 2.84 -29.91 5.42
C LYS A 253 2.63 -30.58 4.08
N HIS A 254 3.62 -30.57 3.18
CA HIS A 254 3.48 -31.17 1.85
C HIS A 254 3.10 -32.66 1.88
N HIS A 255 3.58 -33.40 2.88
CA HIS A 255 3.29 -34.83 3.08
C HIS A 255 2.25 -35.12 4.16
N LYS A 256 1.53 -34.11 4.65
CA LYS A 256 0.41 -34.27 5.60
C LYS A 256 0.81 -34.85 6.96
N LEU A 257 2.09 -34.84 7.29
CA LEU A 257 2.64 -35.48 8.50
C LEU A 257 2.43 -34.64 9.76
N ILE A 258 2.36 -33.32 9.62
CA ILE A 258 2.32 -32.39 10.76
C ILE A 258 0.92 -32.24 11.35
N TRP A 259 -0.14 -32.36 10.54
CA TRP A 259 -1.50 -32.03 10.96
C TRP A 259 -2.06 -32.90 12.09
N PRO A 260 -1.82 -34.23 12.16
CA PRO A 260 -2.29 -35.03 13.28
C PRO A 260 -1.79 -34.53 14.64
N GLU A 261 -0.48 -34.26 14.77
CA GLU A 261 0.13 -33.76 16.01
C GLU A 261 -0.42 -32.37 16.39
N ILE A 262 -0.60 -31.50 15.40
CA ILE A 262 -1.16 -30.17 15.60
C ILE A 262 -2.61 -30.24 16.10
N LEU A 263 -3.44 -31.11 15.51
CA LEU A 263 -4.85 -31.27 15.89
C LEU A 263 -5.04 -32.01 17.23
N GLU A 264 -4.05 -32.78 17.68
CA GLU A 264 -4.03 -33.33 19.05
C GLU A 264 -3.83 -32.24 20.11
N THR A 265 -3.14 -31.15 19.75
CA THR A 265 -2.76 -30.07 20.68
C THR A 265 -3.70 -28.85 20.59
N TYR A 266 -4.20 -28.54 19.40
CA TYR A 266 -4.91 -27.30 19.10
C TYR A 266 -6.22 -27.53 18.36
N ASP A 267 -7.23 -26.72 18.69
CA ASP A 267 -8.44 -26.57 17.87
C ASP A 267 -8.23 -25.44 16.85
N LEU A 268 -7.92 -25.84 15.61
CA LEU A 268 -7.64 -24.90 14.53
C LEU A 268 -8.91 -24.46 13.81
N ARG A 269 -9.10 -23.14 13.74
CA ARG A 269 -10.13 -22.54 12.88
C ARG A 269 -9.73 -22.59 11.40
N SER A 270 -8.50 -22.18 11.10
CA SER A 270 -7.99 -22.19 9.72
C SER A 270 -6.47 -22.12 9.63
N HIS A 271 -5.95 -22.47 8.45
CA HIS A 271 -4.56 -22.27 8.05
C HIS A 271 -4.44 -21.22 6.95
N PHE A 272 -3.45 -20.33 7.05
CA PHE A 272 -3.10 -19.32 6.04
C PHE A 272 -1.78 -19.72 5.38
N GLY A 273 -1.75 -19.75 4.05
CA GLY A 273 -0.50 -19.93 3.33
C GLY A 273 -0.63 -19.71 1.82
N ASP A 274 0.51 -19.63 1.14
CA ASP A 274 0.62 -19.27 -0.28
C ASP A 274 0.75 -20.49 -1.21
N ASN A 275 1.02 -21.68 -0.67
CA ASN A 275 1.23 -22.87 -1.45
C ASN A 275 -0.06 -23.71 -1.57
N ILE A 276 -0.55 -23.91 -2.79
CA ILE A 276 -1.78 -24.69 -3.03
C ILE A 276 -1.68 -26.12 -2.48
N GLN A 277 -0.53 -26.77 -2.62
CA GLN A 277 -0.39 -28.16 -2.18
C GLN A 277 -0.19 -28.25 -0.66
N ALA A 278 0.77 -27.50 -0.12
CA ALA A 278 1.17 -27.58 1.27
C ALA A 278 0.21 -26.85 2.23
N ASP A 279 -0.40 -25.74 1.82
CA ASP A 279 -1.17 -24.87 2.71
C ASP A 279 -2.67 -24.88 2.42
N ILE A 280 -3.11 -25.44 1.28
CA ILE A 280 -4.54 -25.53 0.94
C ILE A 280 -5.00 -26.99 0.92
N ILE A 281 -4.48 -27.80 -0.01
CA ILE A 281 -4.91 -29.20 -0.19
C ILE A 281 -4.58 -30.06 1.04
N SER A 282 -3.38 -29.87 1.60
CA SER A 282 -2.91 -30.63 2.75
C SER A 282 -3.78 -30.42 4.00
N PRO A 283 -3.89 -29.21 4.58
CA PRO A 283 -4.72 -28.98 5.78
C PRO A 283 -6.21 -29.24 5.55
N SER A 284 -6.75 -28.89 4.38
CA SER A 284 -8.16 -29.14 4.05
C SER A 284 -8.52 -30.63 4.11
N SER A 285 -7.58 -31.53 3.78
CA SER A 285 -7.81 -32.97 3.90
C SER A 285 -7.94 -33.49 5.34
N PHE A 286 -7.67 -32.65 6.34
CA PHE A 286 -7.90 -32.90 7.77
C PHE A 286 -9.09 -32.09 8.31
N GLY A 287 -9.89 -31.46 7.45
CA GLY A 287 -11.05 -30.65 7.87
C GLY A 287 -10.70 -29.25 8.40
N ILE A 288 -9.46 -28.80 8.23
CA ILE A 288 -9.01 -27.46 8.64
C ILE A 288 -9.48 -26.45 7.57
N GLY A 289 -10.07 -25.32 8.00
CA GLY A 289 -10.39 -24.21 7.10
C GLY A 289 -9.13 -23.63 6.44
N VAL A 290 -9.22 -23.09 5.23
CA VAL A 290 -8.02 -22.64 4.49
C VAL A 290 -8.18 -21.24 3.94
N ASN A 291 -7.12 -20.45 4.04
CA ASN A 291 -7.02 -19.10 3.50
C ASN A 291 -5.83 -19.01 2.56
N PHE A 292 -6.11 -18.91 1.27
CA PHE A 292 -5.08 -18.80 0.24
C PHE A 292 -4.50 -17.39 0.18
N VAL A 293 -3.23 -17.25 0.56
CA VAL A 293 -2.52 -15.97 0.57
C VAL A 293 -1.85 -15.75 -0.78
N THR A 294 -2.23 -14.67 -1.45
CA THR A 294 -1.69 -14.32 -2.79
C THR A 294 -1.03 -12.95 -2.83
N ILE A 295 -1.07 -12.21 -1.72
CA ILE A 295 -0.65 -10.80 -1.68
C ILE A 295 0.84 -10.64 -2.03
N SER A 296 1.68 -11.62 -1.70
CA SER A 296 3.12 -11.64 -1.97
C SER A 296 3.47 -11.68 -3.47
N LYS A 297 2.53 -12.07 -4.34
CA LYS A 297 2.75 -12.09 -5.79
C LYS A 297 2.92 -10.68 -6.35
N TRP A 298 3.48 -10.59 -7.56
CA TRP A 298 3.56 -9.33 -8.29
C TRP A 298 2.18 -8.71 -8.44
N ASP A 299 2.07 -7.41 -8.17
CA ASP A 299 0.96 -6.63 -8.64
C ASP A 299 1.19 -6.14 -10.08
N ARG A 300 0.13 -5.64 -10.71
CA ARG A 300 0.17 -5.21 -12.11
C ARG A 300 1.18 -4.09 -12.36
N THR A 301 1.36 -3.18 -11.42
CA THR A 301 2.26 -2.04 -11.56
C THR A 301 3.71 -2.45 -11.46
N GLU A 302 4.00 -3.35 -10.54
CA GLU A 302 5.30 -3.95 -10.36
C GLU A 302 5.71 -4.74 -11.63
N GLU A 303 4.78 -5.51 -12.24
CA GLU A 303 5.02 -6.16 -13.55
C GLU A 303 5.38 -5.15 -14.65
N ILE A 304 4.66 -4.02 -14.71
CA ILE A 304 4.87 -2.95 -15.71
C ILE A 304 6.27 -2.36 -15.55
N LEU A 305 6.66 -2.00 -14.32
CA LEU A 305 7.99 -1.44 -14.04
C LEU A 305 9.09 -2.43 -14.39
N HIS A 306 8.94 -3.70 -13.99
CA HIS A 306 9.90 -4.75 -14.32
C HIS A 306 10.07 -4.92 -15.84
N ALA A 307 8.96 -4.94 -16.59
CA ALA A 307 8.96 -5.15 -18.04
C ALA A 307 9.71 -4.06 -18.84
N ILE A 308 9.80 -2.83 -18.32
CA ILE A 308 10.51 -1.73 -18.97
C ILE A 308 11.95 -1.53 -18.47
N GLY A 309 12.49 -2.49 -17.72
CA GLY A 309 13.86 -2.44 -17.21
C GLY A 309 14.02 -1.71 -15.88
N LEU A 310 12.92 -1.42 -15.16
CA LEU A 310 12.94 -0.81 -13.83
C LEU A 310 12.73 -1.83 -12.70
N GLY A 311 13.25 -3.05 -12.86
CA GLY A 311 13.11 -4.15 -11.89
C GLY A 311 13.40 -3.78 -10.43
N PRO A 312 14.53 -3.11 -10.11
CA PRO A 312 14.82 -2.68 -8.73
C PRO A 312 13.76 -1.73 -8.14
N TYR A 313 13.21 -0.82 -8.95
CA TYR A 313 12.11 0.06 -8.52
C TYR A 313 10.83 -0.72 -8.28
N ALA A 314 10.58 -1.72 -9.12
CA ALA A 314 9.44 -2.60 -8.98
C ALA A 314 9.50 -3.40 -7.66
N HIS A 315 10.69 -3.86 -7.25
CA HIS A 315 10.91 -4.47 -5.94
C HIS A 315 10.71 -3.49 -4.77
N ALA A 316 11.18 -2.24 -4.88
CA ALA A 316 10.97 -1.23 -3.84
C ALA A 316 9.47 -0.87 -3.67
N VAL A 317 8.74 -0.79 -4.78
CA VAL A 317 7.28 -0.62 -4.78
C VAL A 317 6.60 -1.81 -4.12
N ARG A 318 7.03 -3.04 -4.44
CA ARG A 318 6.51 -4.26 -3.81
C ARG A 318 6.74 -4.31 -2.31
N GLU A 319 7.96 -4.02 -1.86
CA GLU A 319 8.29 -3.96 -0.43
C GLU A 319 7.35 -2.99 0.28
N THR A 320 7.12 -1.81 -0.32
CA THR A 320 6.24 -0.79 0.26
C THR A 320 4.79 -1.26 0.34
N ARG A 321 4.25 -1.83 -0.75
CA ARG A 321 2.88 -2.36 -0.78
C ARG A 321 2.66 -3.45 0.27
N LEU A 322 3.63 -4.35 0.41
CA LEU A 322 3.53 -5.49 1.32
C LEU A 322 3.77 -5.13 2.78
N HIS A 323 4.65 -4.15 3.04
CA HIS A 323 4.94 -3.69 4.39
C HIS A 323 3.82 -2.80 4.96
N ALA A 324 3.10 -2.06 4.11
CA ALA A 324 2.06 -1.14 4.53
C ALA A 324 0.85 -1.86 5.15
N PHE A 325 0.46 -1.45 6.36
CA PHE A 325 -0.78 -1.87 6.99
C PHE A 325 -1.34 -0.77 7.89
N HIS A 326 -2.67 -0.65 7.93
CA HIS A 326 -3.36 0.19 8.90
C HIS A 326 -4.72 -0.42 9.28
N PRO A 327 -5.12 -0.45 10.57
CA PRO A 327 -6.40 -1.03 10.98
C PRO A 327 -7.60 -0.36 10.30
N ASN A 328 -7.63 0.98 10.24
CA ASN A 328 -8.65 1.71 9.50
C ASN A 328 -8.52 1.47 7.98
N ILE A 329 -9.60 1.00 7.37
CA ILE A 329 -9.64 0.58 5.96
C ILE A 329 -9.43 1.72 4.97
N HIS A 330 -9.91 2.94 5.27
CA HIS A 330 -9.74 4.08 4.37
C HIS A 330 -8.28 4.53 4.29
N ILE A 331 -7.57 4.52 5.43
CA ILE A 331 -6.11 4.76 5.45
C ILE A 331 -5.41 3.65 4.67
N ARG A 332 -5.74 2.38 4.93
CA ARG A 332 -5.14 1.23 4.22
C ARG A 332 -5.32 1.31 2.70
N HIS A 333 -6.51 1.68 2.23
CA HIS A 333 -6.77 1.87 0.80
C HIS A 333 -5.94 3.00 0.20
N ALA A 334 -5.77 4.12 0.91
CA ALA A 334 -4.90 5.21 0.47
C ALA A 334 -3.43 4.79 0.40
N LEU A 335 -2.94 4.02 1.38
CA LEU A 335 -1.56 3.48 1.37
C LEU A 335 -1.34 2.54 0.18
N ASN A 336 -2.28 1.64 -0.07
CA ASN A 336 -2.15 0.71 -1.18
C ASN A 336 -2.23 1.44 -2.54
N ALA A 337 -3.05 2.49 -2.67
CA ALA A 337 -3.09 3.33 -3.86
C ALA A 337 -1.82 4.18 -4.04
N GLN A 338 -1.17 4.61 -2.95
CA GLN A 338 0.17 5.21 -3.02
C GLN A 338 1.17 4.24 -3.64
N ALA A 339 1.26 3.03 -3.09
CA ALA A 339 2.22 2.03 -3.53
C ALA A 339 1.94 1.52 -4.95
N SER A 340 0.68 1.20 -5.28
CA SER A 340 0.33 0.59 -6.56
C SER A 340 0.09 1.59 -7.70
N VAL A 341 -0.12 2.88 -7.44
CA VAL A 341 -0.43 3.87 -8.50
C VAL A 341 0.43 5.13 -8.40
N ASN A 342 0.31 5.88 -7.30
CA ASN A 342 0.86 7.24 -7.24
C ASN A 342 2.40 7.26 -7.30
N ILE A 343 3.06 6.45 -6.47
CA ILE A 343 4.52 6.39 -6.38
C ILE A 343 5.15 5.85 -7.67
N PRO A 344 4.65 4.76 -8.27
CA PRO A 344 5.09 4.31 -9.59
C PRO A 344 4.97 5.37 -10.69
N LEU A 345 3.87 6.14 -10.71
CA LEU A 345 3.73 7.26 -11.63
C LEU A 345 4.77 8.34 -11.37
N MET A 346 5.07 8.67 -10.11
CA MET A 346 6.15 9.61 -9.77
C MET A 346 7.53 9.10 -10.23
N ILE A 347 7.81 7.79 -10.11
CA ILE A 347 9.06 7.18 -10.61
C ILE A 347 9.15 7.35 -12.13
N LEU A 348 8.11 6.96 -12.87
CA LEU A 348 8.06 7.10 -14.33
C LEU A 348 8.13 8.56 -14.76
N GLY A 349 7.43 9.45 -14.06
CA GLY A 349 7.45 10.88 -14.25
C GLY A 349 8.86 11.46 -14.06
N THR A 350 9.60 10.97 -13.07
CA THR A 350 10.96 11.44 -12.79
C THR A 350 11.93 11.05 -13.91
N PHE A 351 11.81 9.83 -14.43
CA PHE A 351 12.57 9.40 -15.61
C PHE A 351 12.16 10.14 -16.88
N TRP A 352 10.88 10.48 -17.03
CA TRP A 352 10.41 11.31 -18.12
C TRP A 352 10.99 12.73 -18.04
N ILE A 353 10.95 13.36 -16.86
CA ILE A 353 11.60 14.66 -16.61
C ILE A 353 13.09 14.58 -16.96
N ARG A 354 13.77 13.48 -16.60
CA ARG A 354 15.18 13.29 -16.94
C ARG A 354 15.42 13.37 -18.44
N LEU A 355 14.59 12.71 -19.25
CA LEU A 355 14.70 12.77 -20.72
C LEU A 355 14.42 14.17 -21.26
N LEU A 356 13.43 14.88 -20.71
CA LEU A 356 13.13 16.26 -21.09
C LEU A 356 14.28 17.21 -20.74
N VAL A 357 14.93 17.02 -19.59
CA VAL A 357 16.13 17.77 -19.19
C VAL A 357 17.22 17.65 -20.25
N GLU A 358 17.49 16.43 -20.75
CA GLU A 358 18.49 16.21 -21.81
C GLU A 358 18.08 16.86 -23.12
N GLN A 359 16.83 16.66 -23.52
CA GLN A 359 16.31 17.16 -24.79
C GLN A 359 16.30 18.68 -24.86
N GLN A 360 15.98 19.35 -23.75
CA GLN A 360 15.78 20.79 -23.69
C GLN A 360 16.98 21.55 -23.10
N GLY A 361 17.98 20.83 -22.58
CA GLY A 361 19.13 21.44 -21.90
C GLY A 361 18.73 22.20 -20.63
N ALA A 362 17.72 21.71 -19.92
CA ALA A 362 17.22 22.35 -18.70
C ALA A 362 18.25 22.23 -17.55
N ASP A 363 18.58 23.34 -16.91
CA ASP A 363 19.49 23.38 -15.77
C ASP A 363 18.77 23.44 -14.42
N LYS A 364 17.44 23.63 -14.43
CA LYS A 364 16.62 23.70 -13.22
C LYS A 364 15.22 23.11 -13.42
N ILE A 365 14.71 22.47 -12.39
CA ILE A 365 13.32 21.97 -12.34
C ILE A 365 12.55 22.77 -11.28
N LEU A 366 11.38 23.27 -11.65
CA LEU A 366 10.49 24.04 -10.78
C LEU A 366 9.24 23.18 -10.54
N MET A 367 9.14 22.58 -9.37
CA MET A 367 8.02 21.71 -9.00
C MET A 367 6.90 22.57 -8.40
N ALA A 368 5.72 22.55 -9.00
CA ALA A 368 4.56 23.31 -8.55
C ALA A 368 4.05 22.81 -7.19
N ALA A 369 3.89 23.73 -6.24
CA ALA A 369 3.40 23.37 -4.91
C ALA A 369 2.02 22.71 -4.90
N ARG A 370 1.73 22.02 -3.78
CA ARG A 370 0.59 21.13 -3.53
C ARG A 370 0.79 19.75 -4.16
N ASP A 371 0.42 19.59 -5.42
CA ASP A 371 0.29 18.27 -6.01
C ASP A 371 1.67 17.64 -6.30
N CYS A 372 2.74 18.44 -6.40
CA CYS A 372 4.10 17.93 -6.49
C CYS A 372 4.82 17.82 -5.13
N ASN A 373 4.15 17.90 -3.98
CA ASN A 373 4.85 17.93 -2.69
C ASN A 373 5.73 16.68 -2.45
N LEU A 374 5.19 15.48 -2.66
CA LEU A 374 5.94 14.23 -2.55
C LEU A 374 6.86 14.06 -3.77
N TRP A 375 6.39 14.42 -4.96
CA TRP A 375 7.18 14.27 -6.17
C TRP A 375 8.45 15.15 -6.17
N HIS A 376 8.40 16.34 -5.59
CA HIS A 376 9.57 17.19 -5.38
C HIS A 376 10.59 16.51 -4.46
N GLU A 377 10.14 15.85 -3.39
CA GLU A 377 11.03 15.08 -2.50
C GLU A 377 11.72 13.93 -3.26
N MET A 378 11.00 13.25 -4.15
CA MET A 378 11.59 12.24 -5.04
C MET A 378 12.63 12.85 -5.99
N VAL A 379 12.26 13.89 -6.74
CA VAL A 379 13.11 14.56 -7.74
C VAL A 379 14.36 15.18 -7.12
N SER A 380 14.26 15.71 -5.90
CA SER A 380 15.38 16.33 -5.16
C SER A 380 16.26 15.34 -4.40
N SER A 381 15.91 14.04 -4.41
CA SER A 381 16.64 13.02 -3.67
C SER A 381 18.05 12.75 -4.21
N ARG A 382 18.93 12.26 -3.33
CA ARG A 382 20.28 11.81 -3.70
C ARG A 382 20.24 10.73 -4.79
N HIS A 383 19.27 9.82 -4.71
CA HIS A 383 19.07 8.76 -5.70
C HIS A 383 18.90 9.30 -7.11
N PHE A 384 17.97 10.24 -7.30
CA PHE A 384 17.71 10.80 -8.62
C PHE A 384 18.75 11.84 -9.05
N ALA A 385 19.46 12.48 -8.12
CA ALA A 385 20.66 13.25 -8.44
C ALA A 385 21.75 12.37 -9.09
N LYS A 386 21.98 11.14 -8.61
CA LYS A 386 22.87 10.17 -9.27
C LYS A 386 22.38 9.77 -10.67
N ALA A 387 21.06 9.79 -10.90
CA ALA A 387 20.46 9.55 -12.21
C ALA A 387 20.62 10.74 -13.19
N GLY A 388 21.26 11.84 -12.77
CA GLY A 388 21.50 13.03 -13.58
C GLY A 388 20.36 14.05 -13.58
N ILE A 389 19.45 13.98 -12.61
CA ILE A 389 18.44 15.02 -12.41
C ILE A 389 19.13 16.30 -11.86
N PRO A 390 18.89 17.48 -12.46
CA PRO A 390 19.45 18.75 -11.98
C PRO A 390 18.71 19.23 -10.73
N HIS A 391 19.22 20.33 -10.15
CA HIS A 391 18.60 20.94 -8.97
C HIS A 391 17.12 21.26 -9.20
N SER A 392 16.27 20.87 -8.25
CA SER A 392 14.86 21.20 -8.23
C SER A 392 14.50 22.22 -7.14
N GLU A 393 13.52 23.07 -7.40
CA GLU A 393 12.92 23.97 -6.40
C GLU A 393 11.44 23.68 -6.27
N TYR A 394 10.95 23.74 -5.04
CA TYR A 394 9.53 23.74 -4.75
C TYR A 394 8.97 25.17 -4.83
N VAL A 395 8.19 25.45 -5.88
CA VAL A 395 7.68 26.79 -6.16
C VAL A 395 6.26 26.93 -5.65
N ARG A 396 6.04 27.93 -4.77
CA ARG A 396 4.71 28.26 -4.26
C ARG A 396 3.89 28.90 -5.38
N ILE A 397 2.98 28.12 -5.96
CA ILE A 397 2.15 28.49 -7.09
C ILE A 397 0.71 28.00 -6.87
N SER A 398 -0.25 28.71 -7.44
CA SER A 398 -1.66 28.33 -7.43
C SER A 398 -2.34 28.89 -8.68
N ARG A 399 -3.54 28.41 -9.00
CA ARG A 399 -4.33 28.96 -10.11
C ARG A 399 -4.55 30.47 -9.92
N SER A 400 -4.85 30.92 -8.71
CA SER A 400 -5.10 32.33 -8.40
C SER A 400 -3.91 33.23 -8.77
N VAL A 401 -2.70 32.88 -8.35
CA VAL A 401 -1.49 33.70 -8.65
C VAL A 401 -1.07 33.63 -10.12
N CYS A 402 -1.45 32.58 -10.85
CA CYS A 402 -1.22 32.49 -12.30
C CYS A 402 -2.13 33.41 -13.12
N TYR A 403 -3.32 33.75 -12.61
CA TYR A 403 -4.28 34.63 -13.32
C TYR A 403 -4.25 36.08 -12.84
N ILE A 404 -3.77 36.35 -11.63
CA ILE A 404 -3.65 37.70 -11.09
C ILE A 404 -2.29 38.29 -11.45
N GLU A 405 -2.28 39.50 -12.02
CA GLU A 405 -1.06 40.29 -12.22
C GLU A 405 -0.53 40.78 -10.86
N SER A 406 0.71 40.44 -10.52
CA SER A 406 1.41 40.92 -9.32
C SER A 406 2.90 40.98 -9.61
N ALA A 407 3.46 42.19 -9.54
CA ALA A 407 4.89 42.41 -9.73
C ALA A 407 5.73 41.69 -8.65
N GLU A 408 5.20 41.59 -7.43
CA GLU A 408 5.82 40.88 -6.31
C GLU A 408 5.90 39.39 -6.57
N TYR A 409 4.82 38.78 -7.05
CA TYR A 409 4.81 37.35 -7.38
C TYR A 409 5.71 37.04 -8.59
N GLU A 410 5.70 37.89 -9.61
CA GLU A 410 6.59 37.74 -10.76
C GLU A 410 8.05 37.88 -10.36
N ALA A 411 8.39 38.81 -9.46
CA ALA A 411 9.73 38.93 -8.91
C ALA A 411 10.12 37.70 -8.07
N TYR A 412 9.21 37.15 -7.27
CA TYR A 412 9.41 35.90 -6.53
C TYR A 412 9.72 34.75 -7.49
N PHE A 413 8.87 34.56 -8.49
CA PHE A 413 9.01 33.47 -9.47
C PHE A 413 10.28 33.64 -10.31
N GLN A 414 10.59 34.87 -10.73
CA GLN A 414 11.82 35.22 -11.45
C GLN A 414 13.08 34.89 -10.64
N GLY A 415 13.06 35.10 -9.32
CA GLY A 415 14.15 34.74 -8.42
C GLY A 415 14.38 33.24 -8.28
N LYS A 416 13.44 32.40 -8.76
CA LYS A 416 13.57 30.95 -8.76
C LYS A 416 14.14 30.38 -10.05
N LEU A 417 14.17 31.14 -11.14
CA LEU A 417 14.57 30.64 -12.45
C LEU A 417 16.08 30.35 -12.56
N GLY A 418 16.42 29.24 -13.21
CA GLY A 418 17.70 29.00 -13.86
C GLY A 418 17.70 29.54 -15.30
N ARG A 419 18.64 29.08 -16.15
CA ARG A 419 18.72 29.50 -17.56
C ARG A 419 17.64 28.85 -18.41
N GLN A 420 17.42 27.54 -18.22
CA GLN A 420 16.44 26.74 -18.92
C GLN A 420 15.71 25.86 -17.90
N ASN A 421 14.40 26.05 -17.79
CA ASN A 421 13.61 25.54 -16.69
C ASN A 421 12.53 24.59 -17.18
N LEU A 422 12.33 23.49 -16.47
CA LEU A 422 11.07 22.74 -16.55
C LEU A 422 10.16 23.22 -15.43
N LEU A 423 8.93 23.64 -15.74
CA LEU A 423 7.90 24.00 -14.76
C LEU A 423 6.89 22.86 -14.68
N VAL A 424 7.03 22.03 -13.65
CA VAL A 424 6.37 20.73 -13.54
C VAL A 424 5.16 20.82 -12.62
N ASP A 425 4.04 20.27 -13.08
CA ASP A 425 2.84 20.02 -12.29
C ASP A 425 2.41 18.55 -12.41
N PHE A 426 1.67 18.05 -11.43
CA PHE A 426 1.30 16.64 -11.38
C PHE A 426 0.09 16.37 -12.29
N VAL A 427 -1.01 17.11 -12.11
CA VAL A 427 -2.26 16.83 -12.82
C VAL A 427 -2.98 18.11 -13.24
N GLY A 428 -3.28 18.22 -14.53
CA GLY A 428 -4.11 19.31 -15.03
C GLY A 428 -3.97 19.61 -16.52
N THR A 429 -4.63 20.67 -16.96
CA THR A 429 -4.64 21.08 -18.38
C THR A 429 -3.37 21.85 -18.77
N GLY A 430 -2.53 22.23 -17.80
CA GLY A 430 -1.38 23.11 -18.00
C GLY A 430 -1.73 24.57 -18.34
N ARG A 431 -3.02 24.95 -18.40
CA ARG A 431 -3.45 26.32 -18.73
C ARG A 431 -2.83 27.35 -17.80
N SER A 432 -2.92 27.15 -16.48
CA SER A 432 -2.40 28.11 -15.51
C SER A 432 -0.88 28.29 -15.62
N LEU A 433 -0.14 27.22 -15.89
CA LEU A 433 1.32 27.30 -16.13
C LEU A 433 1.63 28.05 -17.44
N GLY A 434 0.90 27.76 -18.52
CA GLY A 434 1.03 28.45 -19.79
C GLY A 434 0.74 29.96 -19.67
N THR A 435 -0.33 30.32 -18.95
CA THR A 435 -0.73 31.71 -18.73
C THR A 435 0.39 32.51 -18.05
N ILE A 436 0.98 32.01 -16.97
CA ILE A 436 2.04 32.74 -16.28
C ILE A 436 3.32 32.83 -17.12
N VAL A 437 3.70 31.76 -17.82
CA VAL A 437 4.89 31.76 -18.68
C VAL A 437 4.73 32.76 -19.84
N GLN A 438 3.55 32.82 -20.45
CA GLN A 438 3.25 33.77 -21.51
C GLN A 438 3.23 35.21 -20.98
N ARG A 439 2.57 35.45 -19.84
CA ARG A 439 2.49 36.77 -19.21
C ARG A 439 3.86 37.35 -18.88
N MET A 440 4.74 36.53 -18.32
CA MET A 440 6.12 36.93 -18.00
C MET A 440 7.03 37.02 -19.23
N GLY A 441 6.56 36.64 -20.43
CA GLY A 441 7.38 36.60 -21.64
C GLY A 441 8.53 35.60 -21.59
N ARG A 442 8.36 34.48 -20.87
CA ARG A 442 9.43 33.50 -20.57
C ARG A 442 9.33 32.19 -21.33
N GLY A 443 8.54 32.13 -22.40
CA GLY A 443 8.33 30.89 -23.19
C GLY A 443 9.59 30.25 -23.78
N ASN A 444 10.69 31.00 -23.95
CA ASN A 444 11.97 30.45 -24.43
C ASN A 444 12.88 29.91 -23.31
N ALA A 445 12.51 30.12 -22.05
CA ALA A 445 13.32 29.77 -20.87
C ALA A 445 12.60 28.85 -19.89
N ILE A 446 11.30 28.62 -20.09
CA ILE A 446 10.46 27.82 -19.21
C ILE A 446 9.57 26.93 -20.08
N THR A 447 9.70 25.62 -19.89
CA THR A 447 8.81 24.63 -20.48
C THR A 447 7.88 24.06 -19.41
N PRO A 448 6.60 24.44 -19.43
CA PRO A 448 5.56 23.76 -18.68
C PRO A 448 5.46 22.26 -19.00
N CYS A 449 5.43 21.46 -17.96
CA CYS A 449 5.32 20.01 -17.99
C CYS A 449 4.18 19.57 -17.07
N VAL A 450 3.36 18.61 -17.50
CA VAL A 450 2.32 18.00 -16.67
C VAL A 450 2.43 16.49 -16.74
N LEU A 451 2.48 15.79 -15.60
CA LEU A 451 2.51 14.32 -15.61
C LEU A 451 1.22 13.74 -16.20
N MET A 452 0.07 14.16 -15.67
CA MET A 452 -1.27 13.74 -16.10
C MET A 452 -2.04 14.91 -16.73
N GLY A 453 -2.17 14.90 -18.06
CA GLY A 453 -2.88 15.93 -18.83
C GLY A 453 -4.17 15.44 -19.49
N GLU A 454 -5.05 16.38 -19.81
CA GLU A 454 -6.31 16.12 -20.52
C GLU A 454 -6.12 16.22 -22.06
N PRO A 455 -6.63 15.25 -22.85
CA PRO A 455 -6.69 15.33 -24.30
C PRO A 455 -7.51 16.54 -24.73
N LYS A 456 -6.98 17.36 -25.65
CA LYS A 456 -7.73 18.48 -26.20
C LYS A 456 -8.58 18.05 -27.39
N LEU A 457 -9.75 18.69 -27.54
CA LEU A 457 -10.51 18.71 -28.79
C LEU A 457 -9.67 19.37 -29.90
N ALA A 458 -9.78 18.87 -31.13
CA ALA A 458 -8.94 19.24 -32.27
C ALA A 458 -8.89 20.74 -32.63
N ASN A 459 -9.81 21.55 -32.08
CA ASN A 459 -10.01 22.96 -32.44
C ASN A 459 -9.54 23.96 -31.35
N ALA A 460 -8.90 23.51 -30.27
CA ALA A 460 -8.42 24.41 -29.21
C ALA A 460 -7.06 25.05 -29.59
N SER A 461 -7.05 26.37 -29.86
CA SER A 461 -5.87 27.18 -30.19
C SER A 461 -4.93 27.47 -29.00
N GLU A 462 -5.04 26.69 -27.91
CA GLU A 462 -4.35 26.96 -26.65
C GLU A 462 -3.00 26.24 -26.54
N TYR A 463 -2.06 26.94 -25.91
CA TYR A 463 -0.79 26.46 -25.35
C TYR A 463 -0.81 24.98 -24.89
N ARG A 464 0.21 24.19 -25.29
CA ARG A 464 0.35 22.78 -24.93
C ARG A 464 1.59 22.58 -24.05
N PRO A 465 1.44 22.11 -22.79
CA PRO A 465 2.58 21.67 -22.01
C PRO A 465 3.14 20.37 -22.59
N GLU A 466 4.37 20.04 -22.22
CA GLU A 466 4.86 18.67 -22.35
C GLU A 466 4.06 17.77 -21.39
N THR A 467 3.56 16.63 -21.87
CA THR A 467 2.72 15.73 -21.07
C THR A 467 3.18 14.28 -21.18
N LEU A 468 3.25 13.58 -20.04
CA LEU A 468 3.57 12.14 -20.03
C LEU A 468 2.34 11.30 -20.39
N VAL A 469 1.22 11.50 -19.69
CA VAL A 469 -0.04 10.76 -19.88
C VAL A 469 -1.15 11.70 -20.33
N LEU A 470 -1.79 11.39 -21.45
CA LEU A 470 -2.93 12.15 -22.00
C LEU A 470 -4.20 11.29 -21.96
N LYS A 471 -5.05 11.45 -20.94
CA LYS A 471 -6.40 10.86 -20.93
C LYS A 471 -7.46 11.77 -20.32
N ASP A 472 -8.70 11.53 -20.73
CA ASP A 472 -9.85 12.18 -20.09
C ASP A 472 -10.06 11.56 -18.71
N PHE A 473 -9.44 12.19 -17.72
CA PHE A 473 -9.61 11.83 -16.32
C PHE A 473 -10.63 12.73 -15.62
N HIS A 474 -11.61 13.32 -16.30
CA HIS A 474 -12.55 14.24 -15.65
C HIS A 474 -13.14 13.68 -14.34
N GLU A 475 -13.54 12.40 -14.36
CA GLU A 475 -14.10 11.71 -13.19
C GLU A 475 -13.04 11.23 -12.17
N TYR A 476 -11.80 11.00 -12.61
CA TYR A 476 -10.74 10.37 -11.80
C TYR A 476 -9.61 11.29 -11.36
N ARG A 477 -9.53 12.50 -11.93
CA ARG A 477 -8.53 13.53 -11.65
C ARG A 477 -8.41 13.81 -10.16
N ILE A 478 -9.55 13.88 -9.48
CA ILE A 478 -9.64 14.16 -8.05
C ILE A 478 -8.91 13.11 -7.20
N PHE A 479 -8.79 11.86 -7.66
CA PHE A 479 -8.04 10.83 -6.94
C PHE A 479 -6.54 11.10 -7.00
N PHE A 480 -5.99 11.54 -8.14
CA PHE A 480 -4.59 11.94 -8.24
C PHE A 480 -4.29 13.18 -7.39
N GLU A 481 -5.20 14.16 -7.38
CA GLU A 481 -5.10 15.34 -6.51
C GLU A 481 -5.16 14.93 -5.02
N ALA A 482 -6.01 13.97 -4.66
CA ALA A 482 -6.16 13.53 -3.28
C ALA A 482 -4.99 12.65 -2.79
N LEU A 483 -4.44 11.80 -3.66
CA LEU A 483 -3.22 11.03 -3.38
C LEU A 483 -1.99 11.94 -3.23
N ASN A 484 -2.03 13.15 -3.78
CA ASN A 484 -0.99 14.16 -3.58
C ASN A 484 -1.44 15.32 -2.67
N ALA A 485 -2.48 15.11 -1.86
CA ALA A 485 -2.93 16.10 -0.89
C ALA A 485 -1.79 16.44 0.08
N SER A 486 -1.64 17.73 0.38
CA SER A 486 -0.61 18.24 1.28
C SER A 486 -1.25 18.98 2.44
N LEU A 487 -0.65 18.87 3.62
CA LEU A 487 -1.00 19.74 4.75
C LEU A 487 -0.51 21.18 4.55
N ASP A 488 0.37 21.42 3.55
CA ASP A 488 0.80 22.76 3.17
C ASP A 488 -0.35 23.59 2.58
N GLY A 489 -0.50 24.83 3.05
CA GLY A 489 -1.49 25.76 2.52
C GLY A 489 -1.26 26.18 1.05
N SER A 490 -2.32 26.68 0.43
CA SER A 490 -2.34 27.16 -0.96
C SER A 490 -1.78 28.58 -1.09
N ALA A 491 -0.91 28.85 -2.06
CA ALA A 491 -0.41 30.20 -2.33
C ALA A 491 -1.55 31.15 -2.74
N VAL A 492 -1.70 32.29 -2.06
CA VAL A 492 -2.78 33.26 -2.33
C VAL A 492 -2.23 34.56 -2.91
N LEU A 493 -1.30 35.18 -2.20
CA LEU A 493 -0.74 36.49 -2.56
C LEU A 493 0.70 36.60 -2.10
N THR A 494 1.45 37.54 -2.67
CA THR A 494 2.84 37.81 -2.27
C THR A 494 2.89 39.16 -1.58
N VAL A 495 3.53 39.20 -0.41
CA VAL A 495 3.80 40.44 0.33
C VAL A 495 5.29 40.71 0.40
N LEU A 496 5.65 41.98 0.45
CA LEU A 496 7.00 42.40 0.81
C LEU A 496 7.08 42.53 2.33
N ASP A 497 7.75 41.57 2.98
CA ASP A 497 7.96 41.54 4.43
C ASP A 497 9.46 41.74 4.72
N ASN A 498 9.83 42.85 5.37
CA ASN A 498 11.21 43.18 5.72
C ASN A 498 12.20 43.08 4.54
N HIS A 499 11.85 43.67 3.39
CA HIS A 499 12.64 43.62 2.14
C HIS A 499 12.81 42.22 1.54
N ARG A 500 12.04 41.22 2.00
CA ARG A 500 11.98 39.87 1.43
C ARG A 500 10.58 39.60 0.88
N LEU A 501 10.51 38.98 -0.29
CA LEU A 501 9.24 38.52 -0.84
C LEU A 501 8.78 37.27 -0.11
N LYS A 502 7.57 37.30 0.42
CA LYS A 502 6.93 36.18 1.12
C LYS A 502 5.60 35.85 0.44
N VAL A 503 5.46 34.61 -0.01
CA VAL A 503 4.17 34.10 -0.53
C VAL A 503 3.32 33.69 0.66
N LEU A 504 2.19 34.37 0.88
CA LEU A 504 1.20 34.00 1.88
C LEU A 504 0.41 32.79 1.41
N GLN A 505 0.02 31.97 2.37
CA GLN A 505 -0.72 30.74 2.14
C GLN A 505 -2.06 30.77 2.87
N GLN A 506 -3.08 30.18 2.26
CA GLN A 506 -4.33 29.82 2.92
C GLN A 506 -4.21 28.38 3.40
N ASP A 507 -4.47 28.14 4.68
CA ASP A 507 -4.41 26.81 5.25
C ASP A 507 -5.45 25.88 4.61
N ASN A 508 -5.08 24.59 4.52
CA ASN A 508 -6.00 23.56 4.08
C ASN A 508 -6.85 23.10 5.27
N GLU A 509 -8.17 23.18 5.11
CA GLU A 509 -9.12 22.59 6.06
C GLU A 509 -9.31 21.11 5.72
N PHE A 510 -8.84 20.24 6.62
CA PHE A 510 -8.98 18.79 6.55
C PHE A 510 -9.56 18.28 7.87
N SER A 511 -10.44 17.28 7.79
CA SER A 511 -10.87 16.49 8.94
C SER A 511 -9.70 15.75 9.59
N ASP A 512 -9.88 15.27 10.81
CA ASP A 512 -8.87 14.45 11.50
C ASP A 512 -8.54 13.17 10.71
N LEU A 513 -9.55 12.53 10.12
CA LEU A 513 -9.35 11.36 9.26
C LEU A 513 -8.49 11.70 8.05
N ALA A 514 -8.76 12.81 7.34
CA ALA A 514 -7.95 13.24 6.22
C ALA A 514 -6.50 13.54 6.62
N ARG A 515 -6.29 14.19 7.77
CA ARG A 515 -4.94 14.45 8.30
C ARG A 515 -4.18 13.16 8.61
N MET A 516 -4.85 12.15 9.18
CA MET A 516 -4.27 10.83 9.41
C MET A 516 -3.92 10.13 8.08
N ILE A 517 -4.81 10.16 7.09
CA ILE A 517 -4.54 9.59 5.76
C ILE A 517 -3.31 10.27 5.13
N ILE A 518 -3.26 11.60 5.08
CA ILE A 518 -2.14 12.35 4.48
C ILE A 518 -0.82 12.04 5.20
N SER A 519 -0.83 11.96 6.53
CA SER A 519 0.35 11.63 7.32
C SER A 519 0.86 10.22 7.03
N ALA A 520 -0.05 9.23 7.01
CA ALA A 520 0.30 7.84 6.72
C ALA A 520 0.80 7.64 5.28
N MET A 521 0.22 8.36 4.31
CA MET A 521 0.72 8.36 2.92
C MET A 521 2.14 8.92 2.84
N ARG A 522 2.46 9.99 3.57
CA ARG A 522 3.82 10.56 3.62
C ARG A 522 4.83 9.61 4.28
N GLU A 523 4.44 8.92 5.34
CA GLU A 523 5.30 7.89 5.97
C GLU A 523 5.61 6.75 4.98
N THR A 524 4.58 6.26 4.29
CA THR A 524 4.71 5.21 3.27
C THR A 524 5.59 5.65 2.10
N PHE A 525 5.48 6.91 1.69
CA PHE A 525 6.37 7.52 0.70
C PHE A 525 7.84 7.51 1.19
N GLY A 526 8.08 7.88 2.45
CA GLY A 526 9.41 7.84 3.06
C GLY A 526 10.03 6.44 3.05
N HIS A 527 9.23 5.39 3.26
CA HIS A 527 9.70 4.00 3.16
C HIS A 527 10.18 3.64 1.75
N VAL A 528 9.46 4.06 0.70
CA VAL A 528 9.94 3.86 -0.69
C VAL A 528 11.27 4.56 -0.90
N MET A 529 11.38 5.82 -0.47
CA MET A 529 12.60 6.61 -0.67
C MET A 529 13.82 5.94 -0.02
N ALA A 530 13.67 5.40 1.19
CA ALA A 530 14.72 4.61 1.83
C ALA A 530 15.04 3.31 1.08
N GLY A 531 14.04 2.69 0.46
CA GLY A 531 14.22 1.51 -0.40
C GLY A 531 15.01 1.84 -1.68
N LEU A 532 14.79 3.01 -2.28
CA LEU A 532 15.52 3.44 -3.48
C LEU A 532 17.02 3.61 -3.24
N ASP A 533 17.43 4.05 -2.04
CA ASP A 533 18.84 4.25 -1.70
C ASP A 533 19.67 2.95 -1.61
N ARG A 534 19.03 1.77 -1.70
CA ARG A 534 19.69 0.45 -1.63
C ARG A 534 20.29 -0.02 -2.95
N PHE A 535 19.96 0.63 -4.07
CA PHE A 535 20.48 0.27 -5.38
C PHE A 535 20.83 1.52 -6.18
N ASP A 536 21.67 1.38 -7.20
CA ASP A 536 21.98 2.50 -8.08
C ASP A 536 20.92 2.66 -9.19
N PRO A 537 20.62 3.90 -9.61
CA PRO A 537 19.74 4.14 -10.76
C PRO A 537 20.22 3.40 -12.02
N PRO A 538 19.31 3.13 -12.98
CA PRO A 538 19.65 2.34 -14.15
C PRO A 538 20.64 3.10 -15.03
N THR A 539 21.67 2.41 -15.52
CA THR A 539 22.63 2.99 -16.47
C THR A 539 22.02 3.24 -17.84
N THR A 540 21.04 2.42 -18.21
CA THR A 540 20.29 2.53 -19.47
C THR A 540 18.87 2.99 -19.15
N MET A 541 18.52 4.18 -19.62
CA MET A 541 17.20 4.75 -19.42
C MET A 541 16.14 4.04 -20.28
N PRO A 542 14.92 3.82 -19.76
CA PRO A 542 13.79 3.42 -20.61
C PRO A 542 13.53 4.48 -21.69
N THR A 543 13.09 4.04 -22.87
CA THR A 543 12.71 4.96 -23.94
C THR A 543 11.49 5.78 -23.56
N LEU A 544 11.32 6.96 -24.18
CA LEU A 544 10.15 7.79 -23.96
C LEU A 544 8.84 7.03 -24.26
N ASP A 545 8.81 6.22 -25.30
CA ASP A 545 7.63 5.42 -25.67
C ASP A 545 7.31 4.37 -24.60
N ASN A 546 8.33 3.68 -24.06
CA ASN A 546 8.12 2.72 -22.98
C ASN A 546 7.63 3.40 -21.70
N LEU A 547 8.16 4.58 -21.36
CA LEU A 547 7.69 5.35 -20.20
C LEU A 547 6.23 5.78 -20.37
N LYS A 548 5.85 6.26 -21.57
CA LYS A 548 4.48 6.65 -21.88
C LYS A 548 3.53 5.46 -21.76
N ILE A 549 3.84 4.33 -22.39
CA ILE A 549 3.01 3.11 -22.33
C ILE A 549 2.87 2.61 -20.89
N ALA A 550 3.96 2.59 -20.12
CA ALA A 550 3.94 2.17 -18.73
C ALA A 550 3.11 3.11 -17.84
N ALA A 551 3.29 4.42 -17.97
CA ALA A 551 2.56 5.42 -17.18
C ALA A 551 1.07 5.40 -17.53
N ASP A 552 0.73 5.25 -18.81
CA ASP A 552 -0.63 5.09 -19.31
C ASP A 552 -1.31 3.85 -18.68
N ALA A 553 -0.62 2.71 -18.68
CA ALA A 553 -1.14 1.46 -18.12
C ALA A 553 -1.32 1.51 -16.60
N ILE A 554 -0.44 2.19 -15.86
CA ILE A 554 -0.58 2.37 -14.41
C ILE A 554 -1.72 3.34 -14.10
N ALA A 555 -1.85 4.42 -14.87
CA ALA A 555 -2.95 5.36 -14.69
C ALA A 555 -4.33 4.72 -14.90
N GLU A 556 -4.45 3.75 -15.81
CA GLU A 556 -5.67 2.96 -16.04
C GLU A 556 -6.07 2.06 -14.85
N LEU A 557 -5.25 1.95 -13.81
CA LEU A 557 -5.64 1.25 -12.58
C LEU A 557 -6.55 2.11 -11.69
N ILE A 558 -6.54 3.44 -11.84
CA ILE A 558 -7.27 4.35 -10.93
C ILE A 558 -8.79 4.11 -10.87
N PRO A 559 -9.50 3.72 -11.95
CA PRO A 559 -10.94 3.48 -11.86
C PRO A 559 -11.30 2.35 -10.90
N ALA A 560 -10.49 1.28 -10.85
CA ALA A 560 -10.67 0.18 -9.92
C ALA A 560 -10.37 0.56 -8.46
N TRP A 561 -9.62 1.65 -8.24
CA TRP A 561 -9.36 2.24 -6.93
C TRP A 561 -10.42 3.26 -6.51
N GLY A 562 -11.19 3.81 -7.45
CA GLY A 562 -12.18 4.87 -7.19
C GLY A 562 -13.11 4.58 -6.00
N PRO A 563 -13.80 3.43 -5.95
CA PRO A 563 -14.65 3.06 -4.81
C PRO A 563 -13.92 3.06 -3.47
N LYS A 564 -12.71 2.48 -3.44
CA LYS A 564 -11.85 2.38 -2.25
C LYS A 564 -11.34 3.73 -1.74
N LEU A 565 -11.21 4.70 -2.65
CA LEU A 565 -10.73 6.05 -2.38
C LEU A 565 -11.86 7.07 -2.19
N ALA A 566 -13.13 6.65 -2.17
CA ALA A 566 -14.27 7.55 -2.08
C ALA A 566 -14.24 8.44 -0.83
N ALA A 567 -13.76 7.93 0.31
CA ALA A 567 -13.58 8.72 1.53
C ALA A 567 -12.57 9.86 1.33
N LEU A 568 -11.39 9.52 0.80
CA LEU A 568 -10.32 10.49 0.51
C LEU A 568 -10.75 11.51 -0.55
N GLN A 569 -11.48 11.08 -1.58
CA GLN A 569 -12.06 11.95 -2.61
C GLN A 569 -13.02 12.99 -2.02
N ARG A 570 -13.93 12.59 -1.11
CA ARG A 570 -14.87 13.52 -0.47
C ARG A 570 -14.13 14.60 0.32
N GLU A 571 -13.12 14.21 1.09
CA GLU A 571 -12.28 15.13 1.86
C GLU A 571 -11.57 16.15 0.96
N GLN A 572 -10.96 15.67 -0.13
CA GLN A 572 -10.30 16.55 -1.10
C GLN A 572 -11.28 17.49 -1.81
N LYS A 573 -12.48 17.02 -2.16
CA LYS A 573 -13.52 17.84 -2.79
C LYS A 573 -13.98 18.98 -1.87
N ASN A 574 -14.18 18.68 -0.59
CA ASN A 574 -14.54 19.68 0.41
C ASN A 574 -13.43 20.74 0.54
N ASN A 575 -12.17 20.30 0.62
CA ASN A 575 -11.02 21.21 0.69
C ASN A 575 -10.92 22.14 -0.55
N LEU A 576 -11.02 21.58 -1.75
CA LEU A 576 -10.98 22.35 -3.01
C LEU A 576 -12.13 23.34 -3.14
N SER A 577 -13.31 23.03 -2.61
CA SER A 577 -14.48 23.92 -2.65
C SER A 577 -14.26 25.21 -1.85
N LEU A 578 -13.50 25.14 -0.75
CA LEU A 578 -13.16 26.27 0.13
C LEU A 578 -12.07 27.17 -0.46
N GLY A 579 -11.21 26.62 -1.33
CA GLY A 579 -10.14 27.35 -2.03
C GLY A 579 -10.57 28.09 -3.30
N ASN A 580 -11.87 28.18 -3.61
CA ASN A 580 -12.36 28.86 -4.80
C ASN A 580 -12.12 30.39 -4.69
N PRO A 581 -11.48 31.04 -5.68
CA PRO A 581 -11.11 32.47 -5.62
C PRO A 581 -12.26 33.43 -5.29
N LEU A 582 -13.52 33.07 -5.53
CA LEU A 582 -14.69 33.87 -5.13
C LEU A 582 -14.85 33.99 -3.60
N HIS A 583 -14.31 33.05 -2.82
CA HIS A 583 -14.28 33.11 -1.36
C HIS A 583 -13.03 33.81 -0.81
N ALA A 584 -11.91 33.79 -1.55
CA ALA A 584 -10.66 34.45 -1.15
C ALA A 584 -10.77 35.99 -1.10
N VAL A 585 -11.71 36.59 -1.84
CA VAL A 585 -11.99 38.04 -1.84
C VAL A 585 -12.61 38.51 -0.51
N LYS A 586 -13.03 37.61 0.40
CA LYS A 586 -13.52 38.01 1.74
C LYS A 586 -12.43 38.19 2.79
N ILE A 587 -11.17 37.84 2.49
CA ILE A 587 -10.04 37.88 3.45
C ILE A 587 -9.05 39.02 3.11
N ALA A 588 -9.36 39.86 2.11
CA ALA A 588 -8.58 41.05 1.77
C ALA A 588 -9.22 42.32 2.34
#